data_AF-A0A7V4YYG3-F1
#
_entry.id   AF-A0A7V4YYG3-F1
#
_cell.length_a   1.000
_cell.length_b   1.000
_cell.length_c   1.000
_cell.angle_alpha   90.00
_cell.angle_beta   90.00
_cell.angle_gamma   90.00
#
_symmetry.space_group_name_H-M   'P 1'
#
loop_
_entity.id
_entity.type
_entity.pdbx_description
1 polymer ?
#
loop_
_entity_poly.entity_id
_entity_poly.type
_entity_poly.pdbx_seq_one_letter_code
_entity_poly.pdbx_strand_id
1 'polypeptide(L)'
;MKHLYLAFLFVFAFWKNNAHATSVIPFKHLGEAAKVSEAVVLATAEGNFETTAGDVTFFDCRFRVRSTVKGVLVPNESFALRQFSHRLGDFTGDIAGDFVPEAGKTYLLFLYRVGDVWRPVTLSYYVFEEKQLAGENLLVPVEEGLGIVLVPRPDGVLPEPVGIYRTEKLLPVLQNFANQDTHVWDASSALTGFSSSDFPQERALPTGCDFALGVDLSRWQNAAIEVYFDETGAPGGFSGILDNILAAMNSSYVDIDPTNEGQVSFTPDCSDNTVTGTDLTNFLNSLNGNQTTLIFLDDPCSQIGNLNNCAGTLAIGGSYNSSLSHSYKGDTWKNALWGYVVVNNGTFECLSASNYEIMLTHELTHTYRMDHLNASLYPSQNMNPACCNPIGTKDEECMNYVYDVVSPVTLTAFEVQQHEDRQVRVSWQTSAEKDNSHFTVERSADGLHFEFLKKIEGNNTRTISHYEWIDPLPLPGLSYYRLTQTDFDGTLNNLGVKAVRMELTSDIRVFPNPAGNENLTILLDLERVFSGHLEMMDANGQILESRILELESGRNKLEQPVGNLAPGIYWLRFQSDDAVQTMKFFKN
;
A
#
# COMPACT_ATOMS: atom_id res chain seq x y z
N MET A 1 29.87 -12.14 48.39
CA MET A 1 29.43 -10.74 48.61
C MET A 1 30.02 -9.89 47.49
N LYS A 2 29.16 -9.38 46.60
CA LYS A 2 29.31 -8.21 45.70
C LYS A 2 30.43 -8.15 44.63
N HIS A 3 29.95 -8.15 43.37
CA HIS A 3 30.28 -7.30 42.20
C HIS A 3 31.76 -7.07 41.79
N LEU A 4 32.08 -7.27 40.51
CA LEU A 4 32.04 -6.20 39.50
C LEU A 4 32.22 -6.74 38.07
N TYR A 5 31.39 -6.24 37.17
CA TYR A 5 31.38 -6.47 35.72
C TYR A 5 32.61 -5.84 35.04
N LEU A 6 33.19 -6.55 34.06
CA LEU A 6 34.03 -5.94 33.03
C LEU A 6 33.22 -5.89 31.74
N ALA A 7 32.81 -4.68 31.35
CA ALA A 7 32.31 -4.41 30.02
C ALA A 7 33.50 -4.29 29.06
N PHE A 8 33.48 -5.04 27.95
CA PHE A 8 34.27 -4.73 26.78
C PHE A 8 33.34 -4.56 25.59
N LEU A 9 33.17 -3.30 25.19
CA LEU A 9 32.72 -2.88 23.88
C LEU A 9 33.69 -3.44 22.82
N PHE A 10 33.15 -4.14 21.82
CA PHE A 10 33.72 -4.10 20.48
C PHE A 10 32.63 -3.83 19.46
N VAL A 11 32.79 -2.67 18.83
CA VAL A 11 32.04 -2.18 17.69
C VAL A 11 32.36 -3.05 16.48
N PHE A 12 31.33 -3.59 15.82
CA PHE A 12 31.39 -3.92 14.40
C PHE A 12 30.29 -3.15 13.68
N ALA A 13 30.72 -2.42 12.65
CA ALA A 13 29.91 -1.53 11.86
C ALA A 13 29.23 -2.27 10.69
N PHE A 14 28.06 -1.74 10.32
CA PHE A 14 27.31 -1.89 9.06
C PHE A 14 26.94 -3.29 8.58
N TRP A 15 25.76 -3.77 9.00
CA TRP A 15 24.73 -4.34 8.13
C TRP A 15 23.37 -3.81 8.63
N LYS A 16 22.53 -3.26 7.73
CA LYS A 16 21.08 -3.07 8.01
C LYS A 16 20.48 -4.47 8.11
N ASN A 17 20.54 -5.08 9.29
CA ASN A 17 19.71 -6.24 9.59
C ASN A 17 18.42 -5.71 10.18
N ASN A 18 17.31 -5.90 9.46
CA ASN A 18 16.00 -5.98 10.08
C ASN A 18 16.14 -6.94 11.27
N ALA A 19 15.99 -6.44 12.50
CA ALA A 19 16.03 -7.29 13.68
C ALA A 19 14.75 -8.12 13.69
N HIS A 20 14.77 -9.27 13.00
CA HIS A 20 13.69 -10.24 13.07
C HIS A 20 13.80 -11.00 14.40
N ALA A 21 12.84 -10.82 15.31
CA ALA A 21 12.94 -11.41 16.65
C ALA A 21 12.54 -12.90 16.70
N THR A 22 11.88 -13.44 15.68
CA THR A 22 11.36 -14.83 15.65
C THR A 22 11.86 -15.58 14.42
N SER A 23 12.27 -16.83 14.61
CA SER A 23 12.78 -17.72 13.56
C SER A 23 12.13 -19.10 13.62
N VAL A 24 11.78 -19.66 12.45
CA VAL A 24 11.19 -21.00 12.34
C VAL A 24 11.90 -21.84 11.30
N ILE A 25 11.89 -23.16 11.48
CA ILE A 25 12.20 -24.12 10.43
C ILE A 25 10.85 -24.53 9.81
N PRO A 26 10.57 -24.15 8.55
CA PRO A 26 9.29 -24.47 7.92
C PRO A 26 9.12 -25.97 7.65
N PHE A 27 7.87 -26.41 7.61
CA PHE A 27 7.53 -27.74 7.08
C PHE A 27 7.85 -27.81 5.58
N LYS A 28 8.03 -29.02 5.06
CA LYS A 28 8.27 -29.25 3.63
C LYS A 28 7.17 -28.66 2.77
N HIS A 29 5.93 -28.74 3.24
CA HIS A 29 4.73 -28.18 2.61
C HIS A 29 3.55 -28.17 3.59
N LEU A 30 2.45 -27.50 3.23
CA LEU A 30 1.26 -27.38 4.10
C LEU A 30 0.63 -28.73 4.49
N GLY A 31 0.75 -29.76 3.66
CA GLY A 31 0.29 -31.10 4.03
C GLY A 31 1.01 -31.68 5.25
N GLU A 32 2.32 -31.45 5.38
CA GLU A 32 3.08 -31.87 6.56
C GLU A 32 2.65 -31.06 7.78
N ALA A 33 2.43 -29.74 7.63
CA ALA A 33 1.87 -28.88 8.67
C ALA A 33 0.51 -29.40 9.17
N ALA A 34 -0.39 -29.78 8.25
CA ALA A 34 -1.68 -30.37 8.58
C ALA A 34 -1.52 -31.72 9.29
N LYS A 35 -0.58 -32.55 8.85
CA LYS A 35 -0.33 -33.88 9.42
C LYS A 35 0.20 -33.80 10.85
N VAL A 36 1.04 -32.82 11.19
CA VAL A 36 1.53 -32.65 12.57
C VAL A 36 0.56 -31.90 13.48
N SER A 37 -0.30 -31.04 12.93
CA SER A 37 -1.30 -30.29 13.71
C SER A 37 -2.30 -31.24 14.37
N GLU A 38 -2.69 -30.96 15.62
CA GLU A 38 -3.74 -31.71 16.30
C GLU A 38 -5.13 -31.37 15.72
N ALA A 39 -5.33 -30.13 15.31
CA ALA A 39 -6.52 -29.69 14.57
C ALA A 39 -6.14 -28.75 13.42
N VAL A 40 -6.90 -28.83 12.33
CA VAL A 40 -6.84 -27.88 11.23
C VAL A 40 -8.27 -27.46 10.91
N VAL A 41 -8.56 -26.18 11.04
CA VAL A 41 -9.92 -25.65 10.93
C VAL A 41 -9.93 -24.34 10.15
N LEU A 42 -11.01 -24.13 9.40
CA LEU A 42 -11.43 -22.80 9.00
C LEU A 42 -12.36 -22.28 10.09
N ALA A 43 -12.05 -21.15 10.71
CA ALA A 43 -12.81 -20.63 11.85
C ALA A 43 -12.91 -19.11 11.83
N THR A 44 -14.06 -18.57 12.24
CA THR A 44 -14.29 -17.12 12.37
C THR A 44 -13.98 -16.69 13.79
N ALA A 45 -13.16 -15.66 13.97
CA ALA A 45 -12.94 -15.04 15.27
C ALA A 45 -14.22 -14.31 15.71
N GLU A 46 -14.73 -14.60 16.90
CA GLU A 46 -15.93 -13.99 17.48
C GLU A 46 -15.60 -12.77 18.35
N GLY A 47 -14.43 -12.75 18.99
CA GLY A 47 -14.04 -11.66 19.86
C GLY A 47 -12.83 -11.98 20.74
N ASN A 48 -12.05 -10.93 21.03
CA ASN A 48 -10.89 -11.00 21.91
C ASN A 48 -11.31 -10.84 23.38
N PHE A 49 -10.61 -11.54 24.27
CA PHE A 49 -10.81 -11.45 25.71
C PHE A 49 -9.51 -11.75 26.44
N GLU A 50 -9.38 -11.23 27.66
CA GLU A 50 -8.21 -11.50 28.50
C GLU A 50 -8.50 -12.68 29.45
N THR A 51 -7.50 -13.52 29.68
CA THR A 51 -7.53 -14.48 30.78
C THR A 51 -6.29 -14.34 31.66
N THR A 52 -6.43 -14.61 32.94
CA THR A 52 -5.33 -14.44 33.91
C THR A 52 -4.92 -15.79 34.48
N ALA A 53 -3.61 -16.03 34.59
CA ALA A 53 -3.07 -17.12 35.39
C ALA A 53 -1.94 -16.58 36.28
N GLY A 54 -2.24 -16.41 37.57
CA GLY A 54 -1.36 -15.66 38.46
C GLY A 54 -1.28 -14.19 38.04
N ASP A 55 -0.07 -13.64 37.94
CA ASP A 55 0.18 -12.24 37.56
C ASP A 55 0.25 -12.03 36.03
N VAL A 56 0.14 -13.11 35.25
CA VAL A 56 0.18 -13.06 33.79
C VAL A 56 -1.23 -12.97 33.22
N THR A 57 -1.47 -11.93 32.44
CA THR A 57 -2.64 -11.76 31.58
C THR A 57 -2.30 -12.23 30.17
N PHE A 58 -3.06 -13.19 29.66
CA PHE A 58 -2.98 -13.68 28.29
C PHE A 58 -4.05 -13.03 27.43
N PHE A 59 -3.68 -12.77 26.17
CA PHE A 59 -4.60 -12.32 25.15
C PHE A 59 -5.15 -13.54 24.41
N ASP A 60 -6.45 -13.79 24.60
CA ASP A 60 -7.15 -14.91 23.99
C ASP A 60 -8.20 -14.38 23.00
N CYS A 61 -8.54 -15.19 22.00
CA CYS A 61 -9.62 -14.92 21.08
C CYS A 61 -10.55 -16.13 21.01
N ARG A 62 -11.85 -15.89 21.06
CA ARG A 62 -12.84 -16.93 20.85
C ARG A 62 -13.04 -17.09 19.35
N PHE A 63 -12.96 -18.32 18.88
CA PHE A 63 -13.22 -18.68 17.49
C PHE A 63 -14.43 -19.60 17.40
N ARG A 64 -15.22 -19.44 16.34
CA ARG A 64 -16.29 -20.35 15.91
C ARG A 64 -15.82 -21.13 14.69
N VAL A 65 -15.79 -22.46 14.79
CA VAL A 65 -15.40 -23.33 13.68
C VAL A 65 -16.43 -23.23 12.55
N ARG A 66 -15.98 -22.92 11.34
CA ARG A 66 -16.78 -22.94 10.11
C ARG A 66 -16.73 -24.31 9.44
N SER A 67 -15.53 -24.86 9.30
CA SER A 67 -15.31 -26.18 8.74
C SER A 67 -14.07 -26.84 9.32
N THR A 68 -14.13 -28.17 9.45
CA THR A 68 -13.02 -28.97 9.97
C THR A 68 -12.29 -29.65 8.84
N VAL A 69 -10.99 -29.43 8.75
CA VAL A 69 -10.09 -30.17 7.86
C VAL A 69 -9.57 -31.41 8.58
N LYS A 70 -9.17 -31.27 9.84
CA LYS A 70 -8.63 -32.34 10.69
C LYS A 70 -8.88 -32.05 12.17
N GLY A 71 -8.99 -33.09 13.00
CA GLY A 71 -8.97 -32.98 14.45
C GLY A 71 -10.35 -32.99 15.09
N VAL A 72 -10.38 -32.65 16.38
CA VAL A 72 -11.58 -32.78 17.25
C VAL A 72 -12.54 -31.59 17.17
N LEU A 73 -12.08 -30.44 16.69
CA LEU A 73 -12.88 -29.22 16.59
C LEU A 73 -13.90 -29.36 15.46
N VAL A 74 -15.20 -29.37 15.75
CA VAL A 74 -16.28 -29.62 14.77
C VAL A 74 -17.02 -28.33 14.37
N PRO A 75 -17.71 -28.28 13.21
CA PRO A 75 -18.43 -27.08 12.79
C PRO A 75 -19.42 -26.56 13.84
N ASN A 76 -19.46 -25.24 14.01
CA ASN A 76 -20.21 -24.49 15.03
C ASN A 76 -19.70 -24.61 16.48
N GLU A 77 -18.68 -25.42 16.76
CA GLU A 77 -18.00 -25.42 18.05
C GLU A 77 -17.24 -24.10 18.25
N SER A 78 -17.18 -23.62 19.50
CA SER A 78 -16.33 -22.50 19.88
C SER A 78 -15.09 -23.00 20.61
N PHE A 79 -13.93 -22.42 20.31
CA PHE A 79 -12.69 -22.68 21.04
C PHE A 79 -11.95 -21.38 21.33
N ALA A 80 -11.05 -21.40 22.32
CA ALA A 80 -10.18 -20.29 22.63
C ALA A 80 -8.81 -20.50 21.97
N LEU A 81 -8.34 -19.51 21.22
CA LEU A 81 -6.99 -19.43 20.71
C LEU A 81 -6.21 -18.44 21.57
N ARG A 82 -4.99 -18.82 21.99
CA ARG A 82 -4.15 -17.99 22.86
C ARG A 82 -2.92 -17.49 22.14
N GLN A 83 -2.63 -16.20 22.27
CA GLN A 83 -1.40 -15.58 21.77
C GLN A 83 -0.16 -16.01 22.59
N PHE A 84 1.04 -15.87 22.01
CA PHE A 84 2.29 -15.99 22.75
C PHE A 84 2.59 -14.71 23.55
N SER A 85 2.16 -13.57 23.01
CA SER A 85 2.23 -12.26 23.64
C SER A 85 1.32 -12.21 24.86
N HIS A 86 1.79 -11.52 25.91
CA HIS A 86 1.12 -11.51 27.22
C HIS A 86 1.53 -10.27 28.02
N ARG A 87 0.79 -9.97 29.08
CA ARG A 87 1.08 -8.88 30.02
C ARG A 87 1.37 -9.43 31.41
N LEU A 88 2.41 -8.93 32.07
CA LEU A 88 2.79 -9.21 33.46
C LEU A 88 2.75 -7.91 34.26
N GLY A 89 1.66 -7.67 34.99
CA GLY A 89 1.42 -6.37 35.61
C GLY A 89 1.39 -5.24 34.58
N ASP A 90 2.31 -4.28 34.70
CA ASP A 90 2.44 -3.14 33.77
C ASP A 90 3.35 -3.44 32.56
N PHE A 91 3.98 -4.62 32.50
CA PHE A 91 4.92 -4.99 31.42
C PHE A 91 4.24 -5.85 30.37
N THR A 92 4.43 -5.54 29.09
CA THR A 92 4.03 -6.41 27.97
C THR A 92 5.22 -7.20 27.43
N GLY A 93 5.02 -8.48 27.19
CA GLY A 93 5.93 -9.33 26.45
C GLY A 93 5.36 -9.55 25.06
N ASP A 94 5.83 -8.76 24.09
CA ASP A 94 5.40 -8.84 22.69
C ASP A 94 6.30 -9.78 21.90
N ILE A 95 5.69 -10.68 21.14
CA ILE A 95 6.41 -11.67 20.33
C ILE A 95 6.24 -11.32 18.85
N ALA A 96 7.33 -10.95 18.19
CA ALA A 96 7.28 -10.62 16.76
C ALA A 96 6.82 -11.84 15.95
N GLY A 97 5.89 -11.64 15.03
CA GLY A 97 5.29 -12.73 14.25
C GLY A 97 4.29 -13.59 15.03
N ASP A 98 3.87 -13.18 16.23
CA ASP A 98 2.71 -13.77 16.88
C ASP A 98 1.42 -13.50 16.10
N PHE A 99 0.46 -14.40 16.21
CA PHE A 99 -0.81 -14.26 15.49
C PHE A 99 -1.80 -13.46 16.33
N VAL A 100 -2.29 -12.34 15.79
CA VAL A 100 -3.30 -11.49 16.42
C VAL A 100 -4.63 -11.62 15.68
N PRO A 101 -5.64 -12.30 16.25
CA PRO A 101 -6.95 -12.44 15.61
C PRO A 101 -7.79 -11.15 15.62
N GLU A 102 -8.49 -10.89 14.51
CA GLU A 102 -9.56 -9.87 14.43
C GLU A 102 -10.94 -10.52 14.49
N ALA A 103 -11.82 -10.00 15.33
CA ALA A 103 -13.22 -10.39 15.36
C ALA A 103 -13.89 -10.18 13.99
N GLY A 104 -14.79 -11.09 13.62
CA GLY A 104 -15.51 -11.07 12.36
C GLY A 104 -14.76 -11.73 11.18
N LYS A 105 -13.43 -11.83 11.24
CA LYS A 105 -12.62 -12.43 10.17
C LYS A 105 -12.51 -13.93 10.31
N THR A 106 -12.36 -14.61 9.17
CA THR A 106 -12.24 -16.06 9.08
C THR A 106 -10.82 -16.45 8.73
N TYR A 107 -10.31 -17.50 9.38
CA TYR A 107 -8.92 -17.92 9.26
C TYR A 107 -8.81 -19.44 9.08
N LEU A 108 -7.88 -19.88 8.24
CA LEU A 108 -7.38 -21.25 8.26
C LEU A 108 -6.26 -21.36 9.29
N LEU A 109 -6.47 -22.23 10.27
CA LEU A 109 -5.63 -22.37 11.45
C LEU A 109 -5.10 -23.80 11.57
N PHE A 110 -3.79 -23.92 11.78
CA PHE A 110 -3.07 -25.16 12.03
C PHE A 110 -2.67 -25.18 13.51
N LEU A 111 -3.34 -26.01 14.31
CA LEU A 111 -3.39 -25.83 15.76
C LEU A 111 -2.85 -27.04 16.52
N TYR A 112 -2.23 -26.76 17.66
CA TYR A 112 -1.94 -27.72 18.73
C TYR A 112 -2.57 -27.25 20.03
N ARG A 113 -2.82 -28.19 20.94
CA ARG A 113 -3.56 -27.90 22.18
C ARG A 113 -2.58 -27.63 23.33
N VAL A 114 -2.87 -26.59 24.11
CA VAL A 114 -2.12 -26.22 25.33
C VAL A 114 -3.11 -26.07 26.48
N GLY A 115 -3.31 -27.14 27.26
CA GLY A 115 -4.36 -27.18 28.27
C GLY A 115 -5.74 -27.05 27.62
N ASP A 116 -6.49 -26.00 27.97
CA ASP A 116 -7.83 -25.73 27.46
C ASP A 116 -7.88 -24.71 26.32
N VAL A 117 -6.72 -24.23 25.88
CA VAL A 117 -6.60 -23.29 24.75
C VAL A 117 -5.85 -23.93 23.58
N TRP A 118 -6.00 -23.34 22.40
CA TRP A 118 -5.31 -23.72 21.18
C TRP A 118 -4.27 -22.68 20.78
N ARG A 119 -3.23 -23.12 20.08
CA ARG A 119 -2.20 -22.23 19.52
C ARG A 119 -1.81 -22.65 18.10
N PRO A 120 -1.42 -21.70 17.24
CA PRO A 120 -0.82 -22.01 15.94
C PRO A 120 0.49 -22.80 16.07
N VAL A 121 0.70 -23.81 15.23
CA VAL A 121 1.89 -24.68 15.26
C VAL A 121 3.21 -23.98 14.90
N THR A 122 3.16 -22.81 14.26
CA THR A 122 4.34 -22.05 13.83
C THR A 122 4.11 -20.53 13.94
N LEU A 123 3.58 -20.07 15.08
CA LEU A 123 3.03 -18.72 15.22
C LEU A 123 2.16 -18.35 14.01
N SER A 124 2.34 -17.19 13.40
CA SER A 124 1.55 -16.72 12.26
C SER A 124 1.97 -17.29 10.89
N TYR A 125 3.11 -18.00 10.76
CA TYR A 125 3.66 -18.39 9.44
C TYR A 125 2.72 -19.27 8.59
N TYR A 126 1.92 -20.14 9.21
CA TYR A 126 0.92 -20.97 8.54
C TYR A 126 -0.51 -20.56 8.92
N VAL A 127 -0.71 -19.28 9.24
CA VAL A 127 -2.05 -18.72 9.45
C VAL A 127 -2.47 -17.97 8.20
N PHE A 128 -3.68 -18.24 7.74
CA PHE A 128 -4.23 -17.60 6.55
C PHE A 128 -5.56 -16.94 6.88
N GLU A 129 -5.75 -15.70 6.47
CA GLU A 129 -7.05 -15.04 6.46
C GLU A 129 -7.80 -15.46 5.19
N GLU A 130 -9.08 -15.80 5.33
CA GLU A 130 -9.98 -15.97 4.19
C GLU A 130 -10.48 -14.60 3.74
N LYS A 131 -10.04 -14.19 2.55
CA LYS A 131 -10.46 -12.95 1.86
C LYS A 131 -11.22 -13.28 0.59
N GLN A 132 -12.13 -12.40 0.18
CA GLN A 132 -12.87 -12.56 -1.06
C GLN A 132 -12.29 -11.66 -2.16
N LEU A 133 -11.99 -12.22 -3.33
CA LEU A 133 -11.58 -11.46 -4.50
C LEU A 133 -12.19 -12.07 -5.75
N ALA A 134 -12.77 -11.24 -6.62
CA ALA A 134 -13.44 -11.67 -7.85
C ALA A 134 -14.49 -12.80 -7.65
N GLY A 135 -15.15 -12.82 -6.49
CA GLY A 135 -16.15 -13.84 -6.15
C GLY A 135 -15.60 -15.17 -5.64
N GLU A 136 -14.27 -15.32 -5.54
CA GLU A 136 -13.61 -16.50 -4.95
C GLU A 136 -13.17 -16.20 -3.51
N ASN A 137 -13.29 -17.19 -2.62
CA ASN A 137 -12.68 -17.15 -1.31
C ASN A 137 -11.23 -17.66 -1.40
N LEU A 138 -10.31 -16.85 -0.89
CA LEU A 138 -8.88 -17.04 -0.99
C LEU A 138 -8.26 -17.01 0.40
N LEU A 139 -7.39 -17.97 0.67
CA LEU A 139 -6.58 -18.06 1.88
C LEU A 139 -5.28 -17.30 1.65
N VAL A 140 -5.18 -16.14 2.26
CA VAL A 140 -4.07 -15.21 2.15
C VAL A 140 -3.23 -15.30 3.42
N PRO A 141 -1.90 -15.53 3.33
CA PRO A 141 -1.04 -15.55 4.51
C PRO A 141 -1.14 -14.23 5.28
N VAL A 142 -1.24 -14.30 6.61
CA VAL A 142 -1.23 -13.09 7.44
C VAL A 142 0.15 -12.45 7.44
N GLU A 143 0.23 -11.12 7.51
CA GLU A 143 1.48 -10.38 7.36
C GLU A 143 2.47 -10.63 8.49
N GLU A 144 1.97 -10.86 9.71
CA GLU A 144 2.79 -11.24 10.85
C GLU A 144 3.66 -12.46 10.51
N GLY A 145 3.17 -13.34 9.63
CA GLY A 145 3.87 -14.54 9.17
C GLY A 145 4.96 -14.25 8.14
N LEU A 146 4.80 -13.21 7.33
CA LEU A 146 5.76 -12.82 6.28
C LEU A 146 7.06 -12.25 6.86
N GLY A 147 7.01 -11.70 8.07
CA GLY A 147 8.16 -11.14 8.78
C GLY A 147 9.01 -12.16 9.54
N ILE A 148 8.62 -13.44 9.59
CA ILE A 148 9.32 -14.50 10.32
C ILE A 148 10.57 -14.95 9.56
N VAL A 149 11.70 -15.05 10.25
CA VAL A 149 12.94 -15.59 9.66
C VAL A 149 12.81 -17.09 9.42
N LEU A 150 13.03 -17.50 8.18
CA LEU A 150 13.04 -18.91 7.79
C LEU A 150 14.46 -19.46 7.86
N VAL A 151 14.65 -20.44 8.74
CA VAL A 151 15.90 -21.18 8.86
C VAL A 151 15.84 -22.40 7.93
N PRO A 152 16.88 -22.65 7.09
CA PRO A 152 16.91 -23.82 6.24
C PRO A 152 16.73 -25.13 7.00
N ARG A 153 16.03 -26.09 6.38
CA ARG A 153 15.81 -27.40 6.98
C ARG A 153 17.13 -28.20 7.10
N PRO A 154 17.37 -28.90 8.22
CA PRO A 154 18.58 -29.72 8.40
C PRO A 154 18.71 -30.88 7.40
N ASP A 155 17.59 -31.35 6.83
CA ASP A 155 17.55 -32.41 5.82
C ASP A 155 17.90 -31.93 4.40
N GLY A 156 18.14 -30.62 4.21
CA GLY A 156 18.47 -30.00 2.93
C GLY A 156 17.29 -29.90 1.95
N VAL A 157 16.09 -30.31 2.35
CA VAL A 157 14.89 -30.19 1.50
C VAL A 157 14.41 -28.75 1.53
N LEU A 158 14.23 -28.15 0.35
CA LEU A 158 13.65 -26.81 0.25
C LEU A 158 12.16 -26.85 0.60
N PRO A 159 11.69 -26.01 1.52
CA PRO A 159 10.28 -25.90 1.85
C PRO A 159 9.52 -25.27 0.67
N GLU A 160 8.29 -25.75 0.43
CA GLU A 160 7.36 -25.07 -0.47
C GLU A 160 7.01 -23.69 0.11
N PRO A 161 7.21 -22.59 -0.65
CA PRO A 161 6.83 -21.26 -0.22
C PRO A 161 5.33 -21.19 0.07
N VAL A 162 4.95 -20.40 1.07
CA VAL A 162 3.55 -20.15 1.34
C VAL A 162 2.99 -19.23 0.26
N GLY A 163 1.98 -19.69 -0.48
CA GLY A 163 1.27 -18.89 -1.46
C GLY A 163 -0.14 -18.50 -1.02
N ILE A 164 -0.90 -17.94 -1.96
CA ILE A 164 -2.33 -17.65 -1.81
C ILE A 164 -3.13 -18.76 -2.48
N TYR A 165 -4.08 -19.33 -1.76
CA TYR A 165 -4.80 -20.53 -2.20
C TYR A 165 -6.30 -20.28 -2.29
N ARG A 166 -6.98 -20.89 -3.26
CA ARG A 166 -8.45 -20.93 -3.28
C ARG A 166 -8.94 -21.81 -2.14
N THR A 167 -9.74 -21.26 -1.22
CA THR A 167 -10.22 -21.99 -0.04
C THR A 167 -10.87 -23.32 -0.45
N GLU A 168 -11.81 -23.26 -1.39
CA GLU A 168 -12.61 -24.41 -1.80
C GLU A 168 -11.78 -25.56 -2.40
N LYS A 169 -10.60 -25.25 -2.94
CA LYS A 169 -9.69 -26.26 -3.51
C LYS A 169 -8.65 -26.75 -2.50
N LEU A 170 -8.16 -25.87 -1.63
CA LEU A 170 -7.12 -26.24 -0.66
C LEU A 170 -7.67 -27.12 0.46
N LEU A 171 -8.84 -26.81 1.02
CA LEU A 171 -9.36 -27.54 2.18
C LEU A 171 -9.53 -29.05 1.90
N PRO A 172 -10.10 -29.50 0.75
CA PRO A 172 -10.15 -30.92 0.42
C PRO A 172 -8.78 -31.57 0.24
N VAL A 173 -7.81 -30.86 -0.34
CA VAL A 173 -6.43 -31.35 -0.51
C VAL A 173 -5.78 -31.58 0.85
N LEU A 174 -5.88 -30.61 1.77
CA LEU A 174 -5.39 -30.75 3.13
C LEU A 174 -6.10 -31.87 3.88
N GLN A 175 -7.43 -31.97 3.74
CA GLN A 175 -8.23 -32.99 4.42
C GLN A 175 -7.85 -34.40 3.94
N ASN A 176 -7.66 -34.59 2.63
CA ASN A 176 -7.25 -35.87 2.07
C ASN A 176 -5.83 -36.24 2.54
N PHE A 177 -4.86 -35.31 2.47
CA PHE A 177 -3.49 -35.57 2.89
C PHE A 177 -3.38 -35.83 4.41
N ALA A 178 -4.15 -35.12 5.22
CA ALA A 178 -4.11 -35.24 6.68
C ALA A 178 -4.76 -36.52 7.21
N ASN A 179 -5.79 -37.03 6.51
CA ASN A 179 -6.60 -38.18 6.96
C ASN A 179 -6.28 -39.50 6.24
N GLN A 180 -5.56 -39.47 5.11
CA GLN A 180 -5.19 -40.66 4.34
C GLN A 180 -3.66 -40.89 4.41
N ASP A 181 -3.24 -42.17 4.36
CA ASP A 181 -1.81 -42.56 4.32
C ASP A 181 -1.15 -42.34 2.95
N THR A 182 -1.79 -41.66 2.00
CA THR A 182 -1.24 -41.40 0.67
C THR A 182 -0.16 -40.31 0.71
N HIS A 183 1.05 -40.66 0.28
CA HIS A 183 2.26 -39.83 0.41
C HIS A 183 2.43 -38.69 -0.62
N VAL A 184 1.47 -38.45 -1.51
CA VAL A 184 1.64 -37.47 -2.59
C VAL A 184 0.93 -36.18 -2.23
N TRP A 185 1.73 -35.17 -1.86
CA TRP A 185 1.27 -33.80 -1.68
C TRP A 185 1.22 -33.08 -3.03
N ASP A 186 0.08 -32.48 -3.37
CA ASP A 186 -0.08 -31.61 -4.53
C ASP A 186 -1.19 -30.58 -4.28
N ALA A 187 -0.80 -29.32 -4.01
CA ALA A 187 -1.70 -28.19 -3.85
C ALA A 187 -1.73 -27.26 -5.08
N SER A 188 -1.09 -27.65 -6.20
CA SER A 188 -0.93 -26.78 -7.38
C SER A 188 -2.25 -26.27 -7.94
N SER A 189 -3.30 -27.10 -7.91
CA SER A 189 -4.64 -26.73 -8.36
C SER A 189 -5.32 -25.66 -7.50
N ALA A 190 -4.94 -25.58 -6.23
CA ALA A 190 -5.47 -24.64 -5.25
C ALA A 190 -4.67 -23.33 -5.23
N LEU A 191 -3.37 -23.39 -5.52
CA LEU A 191 -2.49 -22.23 -5.59
C LEU A 191 -2.99 -21.23 -6.65
N THR A 192 -2.85 -19.95 -6.34
CA THR A 192 -3.18 -18.84 -7.22
C THR A 192 -1.92 -18.12 -7.68
N GLY A 193 -2.06 -17.23 -8.66
CA GLY A 193 -0.99 -16.30 -9.06
C GLY A 193 -0.97 -15.00 -8.25
N PHE A 194 -1.84 -14.86 -7.25
CA PHE A 194 -1.89 -13.64 -6.44
C PHE A 194 -0.75 -13.61 -5.42
N SER A 195 -0.38 -12.39 -5.06
CA SER A 195 0.61 -12.00 -4.08
C SER A 195 -0.05 -11.30 -2.90
N SER A 196 0.63 -11.20 -1.76
CA SER A 196 0.07 -10.48 -0.59
C SER A 196 -0.21 -9.01 -0.88
N SER A 197 0.49 -8.39 -1.84
CA SER A 197 0.22 -7.02 -2.29
C SER A 197 -1.10 -6.85 -3.06
N ASP A 198 -1.69 -7.93 -3.58
CA ASP A 198 -3.02 -7.90 -4.21
C ASP A 198 -4.15 -7.80 -3.17
N PHE A 199 -3.81 -7.96 -1.87
CA PHE A 199 -4.72 -7.86 -0.74
C PHE A 199 -4.17 -6.82 0.26
N PRO A 200 -4.12 -5.52 -0.12
CA PRO A 200 -3.63 -4.47 0.76
C PRO A 200 -4.30 -4.61 2.13
N GLN A 201 -3.45 -4.65 3.16
CA GLN A 201 -3.89 -4.79 4.54
C GLN A 201 -4.76 -3.60 4.95
N GLU A 202 -5.81 -3.90 5.70
CA GLU A 202 -6.64 -2.90 6.37
C GLU A 202 -6.09 -2.50 7.77
N ARG A 203 -4.86 -2.89 8.16
CA ARG A 203 -4.52 -3.13 9.58
C ARG A 203 -3.30 -2.40 10.17
N ALA A 204 -3.42 -2.19 11.50
CA ALA A 204 -2.44 -1.87 12.56
C ALA A 204 -1.96 -0.42 12.70
N LEU A 205 -2.14 0.12 13.91
CA LEU A 205 -1.47 1.33 14.42
C LEU A 205 0.03 1.24 14.10
N PRO A 206 0.58 2.15 13.28
CA PRO A 206 1.98 2.05 12.91
C PRO A 206 2.86 2.14 14.17
N THR A 207 3.88 1.29 14.26
CA THR A 207 4.65 1.13 15.52
C THR A 207 5.14 2.47 16.06
N GLY A 208 4.73 2.83 17.28
CA GLY A 208 5.12 4.07 17.92
C GLY A 208 4.28 5.31 17.57
N CYS A 209 3.18 5.14 16.84
CA CYS A 209 2.09 6.12 16.82
C CYS A 209 1.28 6.06 18.11
N ASP A 210 0.96 7.22 18.66
CA ASP A 210 0.13 7.37 19.84
C ASP A 210 -0.99 8.40 19.56
N PHE A 211 -2.16 8.18 20.14
CA PHE A 211 -3.36 8.98 19.90
C PHE A 211 -4.01 9.33 21.23
N ALA A 212 -4.42 10.60 21.38
CA ALA A 212 -4.56 11.21 22.70
C ALA A 212 -5.36 10.36 23.71
N LEU A 213 -4.89 10.24 24.95
CA LEU A 213 -5.40 9.25 25.92
C LEU A 213 -6.92 9.33 26.21
N GLY A 214 -7.56 8.16 26.13
CA GLY A 214 -8.96 7.88 26.48
C GLY A 214 -9.31 6.48 25.99
N VAL A 215 -10.14 5.72 26.71
CA VAL A 215 -10.48 4.31 26.39
C VAL A 215 -11.11 4.08 25.01
N ASP A 216 -11.35 5.14 24.23
CA ASP A 216 -11.98 5.11 22.92
C ASP A 216 -11.19 5.96 21.90
N LEU A 217 -10.90 5.36 20.74
CA LEU A 217 -10.40 6.06 19.56
C LEU A 217 -11.39 7.15 19.13
N SER A 218 -10.92 8.30 18.63
CA SER A 218 -11.80 9.34 18.08
C SER A 218 -11.17 10.04 16.89
N ARG A 219 -11.97 10.34 15.85
CA ARG A 219 -11.48 11.01 14.64
C ARG A 219 -12.56 11.87 14.05
N TRP A 220 -12.15 12.85 13.24
CA TRP A 220 -13.06 13.54 12.37
C TRP A 220 -13.60 12.57 11.31
N GLN A 221 -14.90 12.65 11.01
CA GLN A 221 -15.43 11.88 9.87
C GLN A 221 -14.94 12.44 8.52
N ASN A 222 -14.69 13.75 8.48
CA ASN A 222 -14.04 14.46 7.39
C ASN A 222 -12.83 15.20 7.96
N ALA A 223 -11.65 14.98 7.39
CA ALA A 223 -10.41 15.56 7.88
C ALA A 223 -10.30 17.07 7.60
N ALA A 224 -10.90 17.54 6.50
CA ALA A 224 -10.99 18.96 6.19
C ALA A 224 -11.83 19.66 7.25
N ILE A 225 -11.20 20.49 8.08
CA ILE A 225 -11.86 21.26 9.14
C ILE A 225 -11.60 22.76 8.95
N GLU A 226 -12.55 23.58 9.37
CA GLU A 226 -12.39 25.03 9.37
C GLU A 226 -11.69 25.48 10.66
N VAL A 227 -10.64 26.29 10.50
CA VAL A 227 -9.87 26.83 11.63
C VAL A 227 -10.10 28.33 11.72
N TYR A 228 -10.70 28.74 12.83
CA TYR A 228 -10.88 30.14 13.22
C TYR A 228 -9.93 30.50 14.36
N PHE A 229 -9.69 31.80 14.55
CA PHE A 229 -8.98 32.30 15.73
C PHE A 229 -9.71 33.48 16.35
N ASP A 230 -9.65 33.56 17.69
CA ASP A 230 -10.17 34.71 18.43
C ASP A 230 -9.21 35.91 18.33
N GLU A 231 -9.79 37.11 18.26
CA GLU A 231 -9.04 38.35 18.08
C GLU A 231 -8.32 38.84 19.34
N THR A 232 -8.72 38.35 20.51
CA THR A 232 -8.16 38.77 21.78
C THR A 232 -6.72 38.28 21.88
N GLY A 233 -5.75 39.18 22.01
CA GLY A 233 -4.34 38.79 22.15
C GLY A 233 -3.65 38.36 20.84
N ALA A 234 -4.31 38.49 19.68
CA ALA A 234 -3.70 38.17 18.40
C ALA A 234 -2.49 39.08 18.08
N PRO A 235 -1.30 38.52 17.79
CA PRO A 235 -0.19 39.32 17.30
C PRO A 235 -0.52 39.88 15.91
N GLY A 236 0.06 41.04 15.58
CA GLY A 236 -0.15 41.67 14.28
C GLY A 236 0.23 40.73 13.13
N GLY A 237 -0.71 40.48 12.21
CA GLY A 237 -0.50 39.57 11.07
C GLY A 237 -0.71 38.09 11.38
N PHE A 238 -1.35 37.74 12.50
CA PHE A 238 -1.59 36.34 12.89
C PHE A 238 -2.25 35.50 11.79
N SER A 239 -3.16 36.06 10.99
CA SER A 239 -3.75 35.33 9.85
C SER A 239 -2.68 34.76 8.90
N GLY A 240 -1.60 35.50 8.63
CA GLY A 240 -0.52 35.01 7.78
C GLY A 240 0.36 33.95 8.47
N ILE A 241 0.47 34.01 9.80
CA ILE A 241 1.13 32.96 10.61
C ILE A 241 0.30 31.67 10.52
N LEU A 242 -1.03 31.79 10.67
CA LEU A 242 -1.94 30.67 10.52
C LEU A 242 -1.89 30.08 9.10
N ASP A 243 -1.85 30.92 8.06
CA ASP A 243 -1.69 30.44 6.68
C ASP A 243 -0.40 29.61 6.50
N ASN A 244 0.72 30.03 7.11
CA ASN A 244 1.97 29.27 7.06
C ASN A 244 1.84 27.90 7.76
N ILE A 245 1.19 27.87 8.93
CA ILE A 245 0.95 26.65 9.71
C ILE A 245 0.08 25.67 8.92
N LEU A 246 -1.06 26.15 8.41
CA LEU A 246 -1.98 25.30 7.64
C LEU A 246 -1.35 24.87 6.31
N ALA A 247 -0.53 25.71 5.68
CA ALA A 247 0.25 25.31 4.50
C ALA A 247 1.26 24.21 4.83
N ALA A 248 1.96 24.27 5.97
CA ALA A 248 2.86 23.21 6.42
C ALA A 248 2.09 21.90 6.64
N MET A 249 0.97 21.95 7.36
CA MET A 249 0.08 20.80 7.57
C MET A 249 -0.42 20.21 6.24
N ASN A 250 -0.91 21.03 5.31
CA ASN A 250 -1.39 20.59 3.99
C ASN A 250 -0.27 20.07 3.07
N SER A 251 0.97 20.48 3.32
CA SER A 251 2.13 20.00 2.56
C SER A 251 2.61 18.63 3.03
N SER A 252 2.53 18.36 4.34
CA SER A 252 3.02 17.12 4.95
C SER A 252 1.93 16.07 5.12
N TYR A 253 0.74 16.48 5.57
CA TYR A 253 -0.39 15.60 5.80
C TYR A 253 -1.34 15.65 4.60
N VAL A 254 -1.51 14.50 3.95
CA VAL A 254 -2.31 14.41 2.72
C VAL A 254 -3.80 14.41 3.06
N ASP A 255 -4.58 15.16 2.29
CA ASP A 255 -6.06 15.19 2.32
C ASP A 255 -6.71 15.56 3.67
N ILE A 256 -5.94 16.11 4.62
CA ILE A 256 -6.51 16.69 5.84
C ILE A 256 -7.07 18.10 5.64
N ASP A 257 -6.62 18.84 4.63
CA ASP A 257 -7.15 20.12 4.13
C ASP A 257 -7.74 21.10 5.18
N PRO A 258 -7.08 21.41 6.32
CA PRO A 258 -7.55 22.49 7.17
C PRO A 258 -7.48 23.84 6.45
N THR A 259 -8.47 24.67 6.71
CA THR A 259 -8.64 25.98 6.08
C THR A 259 -8.65 27.11 7.10
N ASN A 260 -8.07 28.25 6.74
CA ASN A 260 -8.11 29.45 7.57
C ASN A 260 -9.38 30.23 7.23
N GLU A 261 -10.37 30.18 8.11
CA GLU A 261 -11.64 30.92 7.95
C GLU A 261 -11.61 32.29 8.61
N GLY A 262 -10.45 32.66 9.17
CA GLY A 262 -10.16 33.98 9.67
C GLY A 262 -10.62 34.22 11.10
N GLN A 263 -10.73 35.51 11.40
CA GLN A 263 -10.92 36.02 12.75
C GLN A 263 -12.40 35.98 13.16
N VAL A 264 -12.63 35.61 14.41
CA VAL A 264 -13.93 35.72 15.07
C VAL A 264 -13.80 36.48 16.40
N SER A 265 -14.94 36.96 16.92
CA SER A 265 -15.02 37.56 18.25
C SER A 265 -15.83 36.63 19.15
N PHE A 266 -15.18 35.99 20.11
CA PHE A 266 -15.84 35.12 21.08
C PHE A 266 -15.31 35.36 22.50
N THR A 267 -16.23 35.58 23.44
CA THR A 267 -15.89 35.70 24.86
C THR A 267 -16.40 34.47 25.60
N PRO A 268 -15.52 33.57 26.05
CA PRO A 268 -15.92 32.37 26.78
C PRO A 268 -16.48 32.69 28.18
N ASP A 269 -17.42 31.88 28.66
CA ASP A 269 -17.88 31.86 30.04
C ASP A 269 -16.85 31.13 30.93
N CYS A 270 -15.94 31.90 31.51
CA CYS A 270 -14.86 31.37 32.34
C CYS A 270 -15.27 31.00 33.78
N SER A 271 -16.57 30.78 34.06
CA SER A 271 -17.04 30.50 35.43
C SER A 271 -16.51 29.18 36.02
N ASP A 272 -16.09 28.23 35.18
CA ASP A 272 -15.44 26.99 35.56
C ASP A 272 -13.91 26.99 35.34
N ASN A 273 -13.34 28.16 35.01
CA ASN A 273 -11.92 28.36 34.67
C ASN A 273 -11.46 27.58 33.43
N THR A 274 -12.32 27.42 32.43
CA THR A 274 -11.91 26.90 31.12
C THR A 274 -12.62 27.62 29.98
N VAL A 275 -11.97 27.69 28.82
CA VAL A 275 -12.63 28.14 27.57
C VAL A 275 -13.59 27.08 27.03
N THR A 276 -13.51 25.87 27.57
CA THR A 276 -14.23 24.69 27.10
C THR A 276 -15.59 24.57 27.78
N GLY A 277 -16.69 24.73 27.05
CA GLY A 277 -18.02 24.64 27.66
C GLY A 277 -19.16 24.53 26.65
N THR A 278 -20.38 24.61 27.20
CA THR A 278 -21.62 24.61 26.40
C THR A 278 -21.74 25.88 25.56
N ASP A 279 -21.25 27.01 26.06
CA ASP A 279 -21.17 28.29 25.38
C ASP A 279 -20.24 28.25 24.15
N LEU A 280 -19.04 27.66 24.29
CA LEU A 280 -18.13 27.43 23.16
C LEU A 280 -18.79 26.53 22.12
N THR A 281 -19.38 25.43 22.55
CA THR A 281 -20.09 24.51 21.64
C THR A 281 -21.22 25.21 20.89
N ASN A 282 -22.01 26.04 21.58
CA ASN A 282 -23.08 26.83 20.96
C ASN A 282 -22.53 27.86 19.96
N PHE A 283 -21.40 28.50 20.29
CA PHE A 283 -20.75 29.44 19.40
C PHE A 283 -20.23 28.77 18.13
N LEU A 284 -19.50 27.65 18.24
CA LEU A 284 -19.03 26.90 17.07
C LEU A 284 -20.18 26.38 16.20
N ASN A 285 -21.31 26.02 16.81
CA ASN A 285 -22.55 25.69 16.10
C ASN A 285 -23.18 26.85 15.32
N SER A 286 -22.84 28.10 15.65
CA SER A 286 -23.25 29.28 14.87
C SER A 286 -22.33 29.58 13.68
N LEU A 287 -21.15 28.96 13.62
CA LEU A 287 -20.22 29.00 12.50
C LEU A 287 -20.56 27.84 11.54
N ASN A 288 -19.66 26.85 11.37
CA ASN A 288 -19.90 25.66 10.55
C ASN A 288 -20.18 24.39 11.38
N GLY A 289 -20.47 24.52 12.68
CA GLY A 289 -20.89 23.37 13.49
C GLY A 289 -19.79 22.37 13.78
N ASN A 290 -20.10 21.09 13.64
CA ASN A 290 -19.32 19.96 14.14
C ASN A 290 -18.08 19.59 13.27
N GLN A 291 -17.46 20.59 12.67
CA GLN A 291 -16.27 20.47 11.83
C GLN A 291 -15.37 21.71 11.95
N THR A 292 -15.31 22.27 13.16
CA THR A 292 -14.69 23.57 13.42
C THR A 292 -13.68 23.48 14.55
N THR A 293 -12.54 24.15 14.38
CA THR A 293 -11.56 24.40 15.44
C THR A 293 -11.46 25.90 15.72
N LEU A 294 -11.40 26.27 17.00
CA LEU A 294 -11.13 27.66 17.42
C LEU A 294 -9.83 27.77 18.21
N ILE A 295 -8.95 28.67 17.77
CA ILE A 295 -7.72 29.03 18.46
C ILE A 295 -7.98 30.26 19.34
N PHE A 296 -7.75 30.12 20.64
CA PHE A 296 -7.77 31.20 21.61
C PHE A 296 -6.34 31.70 21.84
N LEU A 297 -6.17 33.01 21.77
CA LEU A 297 -4.89 33.67 22.03
C LEU A 297 -4.97 34.37 23.38
N ASP A 298 -3.86 34.39 24.13
CA ASP A 298 -3.79 34.93 25.49
C ASP A 298 -4.86 34.39 26.47
N ASP A 299 -4.94 33.06 26.60
CA ASP A 299 -5.72 32.29 27.60
C ASP A 299 -6.79 33.10 28.38
N PRO A 300 -7.97 33.34 27.77
CA PRO A 300 -8.95 34.29 28.29
C PRO A 300 -9.57 33.85 29.61
N CYS A 301 -9.52 32.55 29.93
CA CYS A 301 -10.04 32.00 31.18
C CYS A 301 -8.97 31.74 32.24
N SER A 302 -7.71 32.09 31.96
CA SER A 302 -6.57 31.83 32.87
C SER A 302 -6.51 30.36 33.33
N GLN A 303 -6.88 29.44 32.44
CA GLN A 303 -6.88 28.00 32.71
C GLN A 303 -5.45 27.43 32.76
N ILE A 304 -4.51 28.13 32.12
CA ILE A 304 -3.08 27.88 32.10
C ILE A 304 -2.40 28.94 32.99
N GLY A 305 -1.48 28.52 33.86
CA GLY A 305 -0.69 29.47 34.64
C GLY A 305 0.20 30.33 33.76
N ASN A 306 0.18 31.66 33.96
CA ASN A 306 1.04 32.60 33.23
C ASN A 306 2.51 32.18 33.20
N LEU A 307 3.17 32.45 32.08
CA LEU A 307 4.60 32.21 31.92
C LEU A 307 5.43 33.03 32.92
N ASN A 308 6.46 32.42 33.49
CA ASN A 308 7.44 33.08 34.35
C ASN A 308 8.81 33.03 33.67
N ASN A 309 9.29 34.18 33.19
CA ASN A 309 10.53 34.27 32.38
C ASN A 309 10.53 33.26 31.21
N CYS A 310 9.41 33.20 30.48
CA CYS A 310 9.19 32.25 29.38
C CYS A 310 9.19 30.76 29.77
N ALA A 311 9.10 30.44 31.05
CA ALA A 311 8.89 29.07 31.54
C ALA A 311 7.44 28.86 31.97
N GLY A 312 6.84 27.75 31.53
CA GLY A 312 5.46 27.37 31.82
C GLY A 312 4.88 26.53 30.69
N THR A 313 3.57 26.29 30.74
CA THR A 313 2.84 25.67 29.62
C THR A 313 2.60 26.73 28.55
N LEU A 314 3.03 26.50 27.31
CA LEU A 314 2.96 27.50 26.24
C LEU A 314 1.58 27.54 25.57
N ALA A 315 0.96 26.38 25.41
CA ALA A 315 -0.36 26.20 24.86
C ALA A 315 -0.91 24.80 25.22
N ILE A 316 -2.20 24.57 24.94
CA ILE A 316 -2.83 23.25 24.96
C ILE A 316 -3.80 23.11 23.77
N GLY A 317 -3.79 21.97 23.10
CA GLY A 317 -4.73 21.61 22.04
C GLY A 317 -5.59 20.39 22.38
N GLY A 318 -6.79 20.30 21.81
CA GLY A 318 -7.67 19.15 22.03
C GLY A 318 -8.95 19.16 21.17
N SER A 319 -9.79 18.15 21.38
CA SER A 319 -11.04 17.99 20.66
C SER A 319 -12.18 17.48 21.55
N TYR A 320 -13.42 17.88 21.24
CA TYR A 320 -14.63 17.31 21.80
C TYR A 320 -15.15 16.17 20.94
N ASN A 321 -15.52 15.09 21.61
CA ASN A 321 -16.03 13.90 20.98
C ASN A 321 -17.50 13.69 21.34
N SER A 322 -18.29 13.25 20.37
CA SER A 322 -19.67 12.83 20.60
C SER A 322 -19.74 11.47 21.30
N SER A 323 -20.88 11.15 21.90
CA SER A 323 -21.18 9.79 22.38
C SER A 323 -21.45 8.79 21.24
N LEU A 324 -21.65 9.28 20.00
CA LEU A 324 -21.79 8.47 18.81
C LEU A 324 -20.42 8.06 18.27
N SER A 325 -20.40 6.88 17.65
CA SER A 325 -19.23 6.34 16.98
C SER A 325 -19.53 5.96 15.53
N HIS A 326 -18.47 5.86 14.73
CA HIS A 326 -18.47 5.32 13.38
C HIS A 326 -17.37 4.25 13.26
N SER A 327 -17.50 3.37 12.27
CA SER A 327 -16.43 2.43 11.95
C SER A 327 -15.49 3.05 10.92
N TYR A 328 -14.19 2.91 11.12
CA TYR A 328 -13.16 3.31 10.17
C TYR A 328 -11.96 2.37 10.31
N LYS A 329 -11.50 1.80 9.18
CA LYS A 329 -10.45 0.77 9.12
C LYS A 329 -10.67 -0.40 10.10
N GLY A 330 -11.92 -0.84 10.25
CA GLY A 330 -12.29 -1.96 11.12
C GLY A 330 -12.43 -1.61 12.61
N ASP A 331 -11.95 -0.44 13.04
CA ASP A 331 -12.05 0.03 14.42
C ASP A 331 -13.30 0.90 14.65
N THR A 332 -13.73 1.02 15.92
CA THR A 332 -14.82 1.91 16.33
C THR A 332 -14.24 3.23 16.85
N TRP A 333 -14.55 4.32 16.15
CA TRP A 333 -14.08 5.66 16.47
C TRP A 333 -15.23 6.54 16.93
N LYS A 334 -15.09 7.25 18.05
CA LYS A 334 -15.99 8.34 18.40
C LYS A 334 -15.85 9.48 17.40
N ASN A 335 -16.96 10.16 17.11
CA ASN A 335 -16.92 11.33 16.23
C ASN A 335 -16.30 12.52 16.97
N ALA A 336 -15.15 13.00 16.51
CA ALA A 336 -14.70 14.35 16.85
C ALA A 336 -15.67 15.37 16.24
N LEU A 337 -16.02 16.40 16.99
CA LEU A 337 -17.00 17.43 16.60
C LEU A 337 -16.42 18.85 16.64
N TRP A 338 -15.59 19.18 17.62
CA TRP A 338 -15.05 20.53 17.77
C TRP A 338 -13.60 20.46 18.25
N GLY A 339 -12.70 21.21 17.63
CA GLY A 339 -11.33 21.38 18.10
C GLY A 339 -11.15 22.68 18.86
N TYR A 340 -10.16 22.72 19.74
CA TYR A 340 -9.73 23.95 20.39
C TYR A 340 -8.23 23.96 20.59
N VAL A 341 -7.64 25.15 20.55
CA VAL A 341 -6.26 25.40 20.98
C VAL A 341 -6.29 26.64 21.87
N VAL A 342 -5.63 26.60 23.03
CA VAL A 342 -5.47 27.76 23.90
C VAL A 342 -3.99 28.08 24.03
N VAL A 343 -3.59 29.23 23.50
CA VAL A 343 -2.24 29.76 23.64
C VAL A 343 -2.15 30.58 24.92
N ASN A 344 -1.16 30.31 25.76
CA ASN A 344 -0.97 31.01 27.03
C ASN A 344 -0.53 32.47 26.81
N ASN A 345 -0.80 33.29 27.82
CA ASN A 345 -0.45 34.69 27.89
C ASN A 345 1.04 34.94 27.65
N GLY A 346 1.35 35.75 26.64
CA GLY A 346 2.72 36.19 26.35
C GLY A 346 3.62 35.12 25.69
N THR A 347 3.04 34.03 25.18
CA THR A 347 3.79 32.98 24.47
C THR A 347 4.45 33.50 23.19
N PHE A 348 3.83 34.46 22.50
CA PHE A 348 4.36 35.02 21.25
C PHE A 348 5.69 35.76 21.45
N GLU A 349 5.85 36.49 22.56
CA GLU A 349 7.08 37.20 22.92
C GLU A 349 8.21 36.27 23.37
N CYS A 350 7.87 35.06 23.80
CA CYS A 350 8.80 34.09 24.35
C CYS A 350 9.46 33.18 23.32
N LEU A 351 8.90 33.07 22.12
CA LEU A 351 9.38 32.20 21.06
C LEU A 351 9.87 33.02 19.85
N SER A 352 10.80 32.46 19.08
CA SER A 352 11.02 32.95 17.71
C SER A 352 9.76 32.69 16.88
N ALA A 353 9.53 33.46 15.83
CA ALA A 353 8.40 33.25 14.91
C ALA A 353 8.33 31.80 14.41
N SER A 354 9.48 31.20 14.04
CA SER A 354 9.56 29.80 13.61
C SER A 354 9.14 28.80 14.68
N ASN A 355 9.56 29.02 15.94
CA ASN A 355 9.23 28.11 17.03
C ASN A 355 7.79 28.28 17.47
N TYR A 356 7.23 29.48 17.31
CA TYR A 356 5.81 29.74 17.53
C TYR A 356 4.95 29.00 16.50
N GLU A 357 5.31 29.08 15.20
CA GLU A 357 4.64 28.31 14.14
C GLU A 357 4.72 26.79 14.40
N ILE A 358 5.89 26.27 14.76
CA ILE A 358 6.07 24.83 15.08
C ILE A 358 5.25 24.40 16.30
N MET A 359 5.25 25.21 17.36
CA MET A 359 4.46 24.94 18.57
C MET A 359 2.96 24.95 18.25
N LEU A 360 2.48 25.94 17.50
CA LEU A 360 1.06 26.01 17.17
C LEU A 360 0.64 24.91 16.18
N THR A 361 1.54 24.49 15.28
CA THR A 361 1.35 23.28 14.44
C THR A 361 1.16 22.03 15.31
N HIS A 362 1.98 21.86 16.35
CA HIS A 362 1.90 20.75 17.29
C HIS A 362 0.55 20.73 18.02
N GLU A 363 0.14 21.86 18.60
CA GLU A 363 -1.14 21.94 19.31
C GLU A 363 -2.34 21.73 18.39
N LEU A 364 -2.28 22.25 17.15
CA LEU A 364 -3.33 22.04 16.18
C LEU A 364 -3.42 20.55 15.78
N THR A 365 -2.30 19.84 15.77
CA THR A 365 -2.23 18.42 15.45
C THR A 365 -2.90 17.53 16.54
N HIS A 366 -2.97 17.99 17.78
CA HIS A 366 -3.80 17.36 18.81
C HIS A 366 -5.31 17.41 18.49
N THR A 367 -5.78 18.42 17.75
CA THR A 367 -7.19 18.50 17.30
C THR A 367 -7.52 17.38 16.31
N TYR A 368 -6.51 16.84 15.63
CA TYR A 368 -6.58 15.68 14.75
C TYR A 368 -6.34 14.34 15.47
N ARG A 369 -6.30 14.37 16.81
CA ARG A 369 -6.14 13.23 17.73
C ARG A 369 -4.72 12.66 17.89
N MET A 370 -3.71 13.27 17.30
CA MET A 370 -2.33 12.83 17.58
C MET A 370 -1.99 13.02 19.06
N ASP A 371 -1.33 12.04 19.68
CA ASP A 371 -0.66 12.22 20.98
C ASP A 371 0.85 12.38 20.76
N HIS A 372 1.56 12.63 21.86
CA HIS A 372 3.00 12.71 21.88
C HIS A 372 3.66 11.40 21.45
N LEU A 373 4.59 11.51 20.51
CA LEU A 373 5.48 10.41 20.14
C LEU A 373 6.56 10.20 21.20
N ASN A 374 7.07 8.97 21.29
CA ASN A 374 8.18 8.67 22.19
C ASN A 374 9.44 9.45 21.78
N ALA A 375 9.79 10.46 22.59
CA ALA A 375 10.93 11.35 22.34
C ALA A 375 12.29 10.65 22.17
N SER A 376 12.47 9.45 22.74
CA SER A 376 13.74 8.71 22.62
C SER A 376 13.85 7.95 21.30
N LEU A 377 12.71 7.51 20.75
CA LEU A 377 12.66 6.79 19.47
C LEU A 377 12.52 7.75 18.29
N TYR A 378 11.83 8.87 18.51
CA TYR A 378 11.43 9.81 17.47
C TYR A 378 11.80 11.25 17.84
N PRO A 379 13.09 11.56 18.07
CA PRO A 379 13.52 12.84 18.64
C PRO A 379 13.31 14.04 17.71
N SER A 380 13.12 13.81 16.42
CA SER A 380 13.06 14.84 15.38
C SER A 380 11.66 15.09 14.81
N GLN A 381 10.61 14.66 15.50
CA GLN A 381 9.23 14.74 15.02
C GLN A 381 8.49 15.89 15.70
N ASN A 382 7.50 16.45 15.03
CA ASN A 382 6.69 17.55 15.54
C ASN A 382 5.97 17.14 16.82
N MET A 383 5.40 15.93 16.87
CA MET A 383 4.73 15.39 18.06
C MET A 383 5.69 14.89 19.15
N ASN A 384 6.99 15.19 19.06
CA ASN A 384 7.88 15.01 20.19
C ASN A 384 7.49 16.00 21.32
N PRO A 385 7.31 15.55 22.58
CA PRO A 385 7.02 16.43 23.71
C PRO A 385 8.15 17.43 24.01
N ALA A 386 9.34 17.25 23.43
CA ALA A 386 10.39 18.24 23.38
C ALA A 386 10.35 19.03 22.05
N CYS A 387 10.01 20.31 22.15
CA CYS A 387 10.05 21.27 21.05
C CYS A 387 11.49 21.52 20.56
N CYS A 388 11.74 21.93 19.31
CA CYS A 388 10.77 22.27 18.27
C CYS A 388 11.22 21.63 16.96
N ASN A 389 10.51 20.60 16.53
CA ASN A 389 10.77 19.95 15.25
C ASN A 389 9.63 20.26 14.26
N PRO A 390 9.94 20.47 12.98
CA PRO A 390 8.92 20.47 11.94
C PRO A 390 8.24 19.10 11.85
N ILE A 391 7.13 19.03 11.11
CA ILE A 391 6.47 17.76 10.78
C ILE A 391 7.50 16.83 10.13
N GLY A 392 7.63 15.62 10.67
CA GLY A 392 8.53 14.60 10.17
C GLY A 392 7.79 13.34 9.73
N THR A 393 8.55 12.40 9.18
CA THR A 393 8.02 11.17 8.57
C THR A 393 7.17 10.32 9.51
N LYS A 394 7.44 10.35 10.82
CA LYS A 394 6.64 9.58 11.78
C LYS A 394 5.33 10.29 12.08
N ASP A 395 5.34 11.61 12.14
CA ASP A 395 4.09 12.37 12.27
C ASP A 395 3.18 12.09 11.06
N GLU A 396 3.75 12.11 9.85
CA GLU A 396 3.05 11.80 8.60
C GLU A 396 2.46 10.38 8.63
N GLU A 397 3.26 9.37 8.96
CA GLU A 397 2.83 7.97 9.07
C GLU A 397 1.64 7.81 10.04
N CYS A 398 1.70 8.48 11.20
CA CYS A 398 0.63 8.43 12.19
C CYS A 398 -0.62 9.18 11.74
N MET A 399 -0.49 10.36 11.11
CA MET A 399 -1.62 11.09 10.56
C MET A 399 -2.30 10.32 9.43
N ASN A 400 -1.52 9.69 8.55
CA ASN A 400 -1.98 8.88 7.41
C ASN A 400 -2.73 7.61 7.85
N TYR A 401 -2.45 7.12 9.04
CA TYR A 401 -3.25 6.05 9.63
C TYR A 401 -4.66 6.56 9.97
N VAL A 402 -4.76 7.74 10.60
CA VAL A 402 -6.03 8.35 11.02
C VAL A 402 -6.85 8.87 9.83
N TYR A 403 -6.21 9.34 8.77
CA TYR A 403 -6.84 9.91 7.57
C TYR A 403 -6.13 9.38 6.30
N ASP A 404 -6.87 8.81 5.35
CA ASP A 404 -6.29 8.13 4.19
C ASP A 404 -5.45 9.05 3.29
N VAL A 405 -4.37 8.50 2.73
CA VAL A 405 -3.60 9.12 1.64
C VAL A 405 -4.22 8.69 0.32
N VAL A 406 -4.75 9.63 -0.46
CA VAL A 406 -4.99 9.35 -1.89
C VAL A 406 -3.66 9.49 -2.64
N SER A 407 -3.36 8.53 -3.51
CA SER A 407 -2.17 8.53 -4.39
C SER A 407 -2.01 9.88 -5.13
N PRO A 408 -0.78 10.39 -5.35
CA PRO A 408 -0.55 11.69 -6.02
C PRO A 408 -1.19 11.77 -7.41
N VAL A 409 -1.35 10.62 -8.06
CA VAL A 409 -2.24 10.45 -9.22
C VAL A 409 -3.38 9.51 -8.85
N THR A 410 -4.61 9.99 -9.04
CA THR A 410 -5.81 9.16 -8.96
C THR A 410 -6.19 8.67 -10.34
N LEU A 411 -5.78 7.45 -10.67
CA LEU A 411 -6.08 6.79 -11.94
C LEU A 411 -7.54 6.34 -11.96
N THR A 412 -8.32 6.83 -12.93
CA THR A 412 -9.73 6.41 -13.10
C THR A 412 -9.91 5.37 -14.20
N ALA A 413 -8.99 5.30 -15.15
CA ALA A 413 -9.00 4.29 -16.21
C ALA A 413 -7.59 4.03 -16.74
N PHE A 414 -7.30 2.77 -17.08
CA PHE A 414 -6.14 2.37 -17.86
C PHE A 414 -6.53 1.21 -18.75
N GLU A 415 -6.40 1.39 -20.06
CA GLU A 415 -6.86 0.46 -21.08
C GLU A 415 -5.77 0.21 -22.12
N VAL A 416 -5.71 -1.04 -22.58
CA VAL A 416 -4.79 -1.48 -23.62
C VAL A 416 -5.59 -2.36 -24.56
N GLN A 417 -5.75 -1.91 -25.80
CA GLN A 417 -6.64 -2.54 -26.77
C GLN A 417 -5.97 -2.68 -28.13
N GLN A 418 -6.40 -3.66 -28.91
CA GLN A 418 -6.00 -3.75 -30.32
C GLN A 418 -6.45 -2.50 -31.08
N HIS A 419 -5.63 -2.06 -32.02
CA HIS A 419 -5.89 -0.91 -32.87
C HIS A 419 -5.72 -1.30 -34.35
N GLU A 420 -6.08 -0.38 -35.25
CA GLU A 420 -5.88 -0.53 -36.70
C GLU A 420 -4.44 -0.90 -37.04
N ASP A 421 -4.24 -1.55 -38.20
CA ASP A 421 -2.92 -1.95 -38.72
C ASP A 421 -2.06 -2.82 -37.77
N ARG A 422 -2.72 -3.63 -36.93
CA ARG A 422 -2.08 -4.52 -35.95
C ARG A 422 -1.21 -3.76 -34.94
N GLN A 423 -1.68 -2.61 -34.53
CA GLN A 423 -1.09 -1.79 -33.48
C GLN A 423 -1.81 -2.04 -32.15
N VAL A 424 -1.24 -1.52 -31.06
CA VAL A 424 -1.91 -1.51 -29.75
C VAL A 424 -2.07 -0.08 -29.29
N ARG A 425 -3.30 0.29 -28.91
CA ARG A 425 -3.58 1.56 -28.25
C ARG A 425 -3.47 1.38 -26.74
N VAL A 426 -2.70 2.25 -26.12
CA VAL A 426 -2.51 2.36 -24.67
C VAL A 426 -3.09 3.71 -24.26
N SER A 427 -4.13 3.71 -23.42
CA SER A 427 -4.79 4.95 -22.99
C SER A 427 -5.12 4.93 -21.51
N TRP A 428 -5.04 6.07 -20.85
CA TRP A 428 -5.41 6.21 -19.45
C TRP A 428 -6.02 7.57 -19.13
N GLN A 429 -6.70 7.60 -18.00
CA GLN A 429 -7.37 8.79 -17.48
C GLN A 429 -7.05 8.94 -15.99
N THR A 430 -6.76 10.17 -15.58
CA THR A 430 -6.54 10.58 -14.19
C THR A 430 -7.67 11.52 -13.79
N SER A 431 -8.16 11.46 -12.55
CA SER A 431 -9.10 12.46 -12.00
C SER A 431 -8.38 13.66 -11.38
N ALA A 432 -7.16 13.44 -10.87
CA ALA A 432 -6.26 14.46 -10.37
C ALA A 432 -4.81 13.96 -10.47
N GLU A 433 -3.88 14.90 -10.63
CA GLU A 433 -2.43 14.70 -10.64
C GLU A 433 -1.76 15.80 -9.81
N LYS A 434 -0.94 15.37 -8.86
CA LYS A 434 -0.09 16.22 -8.04
C LYS A 434 1.33 15.65 -8.08
N ASP A 435 2.30 16.54 -8.26
CA ASP A 435 3.75 16.25 -8.28
C ASP A 435 4.24 15.20 -9.30
N ASN A 436 3.40 14.84 -10.27
CA ASN A 436 3.68 13.90 -11.34
C ASN A 436 4.57 14.52 -12.43
N SER A 437 5.85 14.14 -12.48
CA SER A 437 6.71 14.55 -13.59
C SER A 437 6.26 13.92 -14.91
N HIS A 438 6.11 12.60 -14.96
CA HIS A 438 5.78 11.89 -16.19
C HIS A 438 5.27 10.48 -15.96
N PHE A 439 4.55 9.97 -16.95
CA PHE A 439 4.22 8.56 -17.10
C PHE A 439 5.25 7.85 -18.00
N THR A 440 5.48 6.58 -17.68
CA THR A 440 6.30 5.64 -18.43
C THR A 440 5.43 4.46 -18.86
N VAL A 441 5.39 4.20 -20.17
CA VAL A 441 4.75 3.04 -20.79
C VAL A 441 5.83 2.02 -21.11
N GLU A 442 5.62 0.80 -20.66
CA GLU A 442 6.55 -0.31 -20.83
C GLU A 442 5.80 -1.54 -21.34
N ARG A 443 6.50 -2.48 -21.98
CA ARG A 443 5.90 -3.72 -22.50
C ARG A 443 6.69 -4.95 -22.11
N SER A 444 6.02 -6.08 -21.96
CA SER A 444 6.62 -7.35 -21.63
C SER A 444 5.97 -8.51 -22.39
N ALA A 445 6.78 -9.52 -22.71
CA ALA A 445 6.31 -10.81 -23.25
C ALA A 445 5.90 -11.79 -22.14
N ASP A 446 6.48 -11.67 -20.94
CA ASP A 446 6.33 -12.60 -19.82
C ASP A 446 5.63 -11.99 -18.59
N GLY A 447 5.39 -10.67 -18.62
CA GLY A 447 4.82 -9.93 -17.50
C GLY A 447 5.80 -9.68 -16.34
N LEU A 448 7.07 -10.05 -16.49
CA LEU A 448 8.12 -9.95 -15.48
C LEU A 448 9.22 -8.97 -15.92
N HIS A 449 9.72 -9.14 -17.13
CA HIS A 449 10.75 -8.30 -17.72
C HIS A 449 10.10 -7.30 -18.67
N PHE A 450 10.09 -6.03 -18.27
CA PHE A 450 9.50 -4.95 -19.04
C PHE A 450 10.57 -4.16 -19.78
N GLU A 451 10.35 -3.94 -21.07
CA GLU A 451 11.13 -3.02 -21.88
C GLU A 451 10.45 -1.65 -21.91
N PHE A 452 11.26 -0.60 -21.80
CA PHE A 452 10.79 0.78 -21.95
C PHE A 452 10.30 1.02 -23.38
N LEU A 453 9.11 1.62 -23.52
CA LEU A 453 8.58 2.03 -24.83
C LEU A 453 8.51 3.55 -24.96
N LYS A 454 7.88 4.22 -23.99
CA LYS A 454 7.58 5.65 -24.11
C LYS A 454 7.50 6.34 -22.76
N LYS A 455 7.95 7.60 -22.74
CA LYS A 455 7.73 8.57 -21.67
C LYS A 455 6.75 9.65 -22.16
N ILE A 456 5.79 10.04 -21.31
CA ILE A 456 4.78 11.07 -21.57
C ILE A 456 4.70 11.99 -20.34
N GLU A 457 4.89 13.29 -20.50
CA GLU A 457 4.85 14.24 -19.38
C GLU A 457 3.46 14.28 -18.71
N GLY A 458 3.44 14.45 -17.38
CA GLY A 458 2.22 14.63 -16.60
C GLY A 458 1.67 16.05 -16.72
N ASN A 459 0.37 16.21 -16.46
CA ASN A 459 -0.30 17.51 -16.55
C ASN A 459 -0.36 18.26 -15.21
N ASN A 460 -0.17 17.57 -14.06
CA ASN A 460 -0.19 18.18 -12.71
C ASN A 460 -1.41 19.07 -12.46
N THR A 461 -2.60 18.53 -12.69
CA THR A 461 -3.86 19.26 -12.56
C THR A 461 -4.83 18.55 -11.63
N ARG A 462 -5.69 19.31 -10.95
CA ARG A 462 -6.81 18.79 -10.13
C ARG A 462 -8.06 18.45 -10.97
N THR A 463 -7.94 18.43 -12.29
CA THR A 463 -9.02 18.10 -13.22
C THR A 463 -8.70 16.84 -14.01
N ILE A 464 -9.72 16.24 -14.61
CA ILE A 464 -9.55 15.05 -15.43
C ILE A 464 -8.55 15.30 -16.57
N SER A 465 -7.55 14.43 -16.71
CA SER A 465 -6.64 14.39 -17.87
C SER A 465 -6.78 13.08 -18.63
N HIS A 466 -6.59 13.14 -19.94
CA HIS A 466 -6.66 11.99 -20.84
C HIS A 466 -5.34 11.86 -21.60
N TYR A 467 -4.84 10.63 -21.68
CA TYR A 467 -3.59 10.30 -22.36
C TYR A 467 -3.79 9.12 -23.29
N GLU A 468 -3.08 9.14 -24.41
CA GLU A 468 -3.10 8.06 -25.40
C GLU A 468 -1.73 7.94 -26.07
N TRP A 469 -1.33 6.69 -26.31
CA TRP A 469 -0.18 6.34 -27.13
C TRP A 469 -0.43 5.06 -27.92
N ILE A 470 0.16 4.99 -29.11
CA ILE A 470 0.06 3.83 -30.01
C ILE A 470 1.40 3.11 -30.07
N ASP A 471 1.41 1.83 -29.72
CA ASP A 471 2.52 0.92 -30.01
C ASP A 471 2.44 0.48 -31.49
N PRO A 472 3.37 0.94 -32.35
CA PRO A 472 3.35 0.57 -33.76
C PRO A 472 3.82 -0.86 -34.02
N LEU A 473 4.51 -1.49 -33.07
CA LEU A 473 5.19 -2.78 -33.25
C LEU A 473 4.91 -3.74 -32.07
N PRO A 474 3.63 -3.99 -31.69
CA PRO A 474 3.28 -4.82 -30.54
C PRO A 474 3.78 -6.25 -30.74
N LEU A 475 4.14 -6.95 -29.65
CA LEU A 475 4.58 -8.35 -29.72
C LEU A 475 3.46 -9.26 -30.24
N PRO A 476 3.78 -10.35 -30.96
CA PRO A 476 2.78 -11.33 -31.32
C PRO A 476 2.33 -12.12 -30.09
N GLY A 477 1.11 -12.66 -30.11
CA GLY A 477 0.56 -13.40 -28.99
C GLY A 477 0.18 -12.47 -27.83
N LEU A 478 0.29 -12.97 -26.60
CA LEU A 478 -0.05 -12.20 -25.42
C LEU A 478 1.11 -11.24 -25.08
N SER A 479 0.80 -9.96 -24.90
CA SER A 479 1.74 -8.94 -24.47
C SER A 479 1.15 -8.16 -23.30
N TYR A 480 2.00 -7.74 -22.38
CA TYR A 480 1.64 -6.99 -21.18
C TYR A 480 2.18 -5.57 -21.31
N TYR A 481 1.41 -4.58 -20.92
CA TYR A 481 1.82 -3.17 -20.89
C TYR A 481 1.66 -2.65 -19.49
N ARG A 482 2.71 -1.97 -18.98
CA ARG A 482 2.73 -1.35 -17.65
C ARG A 482 2.72 0.16 -17.79
N LEU A 483 1.97 0.81 -16.92
CA LEU A 483 1.99 2.26 -16.75
C LEU A 483 2.61 2.59 -15.39
N THR A 484 3.65 3.42 -15.40
CA THR A 484 4.35 3.86 -14.18
C THR A 484 4.38 5.38 -14.15
N GLN A 485 3.98 6.00 -13.04
CA GLN A 485 4.17 7.42 -12.75
C GLN A 485 5.56 7.62 -12.14
N THR A 486 6.20 8.73 -12.49
CA THR A 486 7.41 9.25 -11.85
C THR A 486 7.13 10.66 -11.36
N ASP A 487 7.40 10.93 -10.09
CA ASP A 487 7.25 12.25 -9.49
C ASP A 487 8.48 13.14 -9.73
N PHE A 488 8.35 14.44 -9.49
CA PHE A 488 9.47 15.39 -9.65
C PHE A 488 10.66 15.11 -8.72
N ASP A 489 10.41 14.45 -7.58
CA ASP A 489 11.44 14.00 -6.63
C ASP A 489 12.09 12.66 -7.04
N GLY A 490 11.58 12.01 -8.08
CA GLY A 490 12.05 10.72 -8.58
C GLY A 490 11.33 9.49 -8.01
N THR A 491 10.31 9.68 -7.17
CA THR A 491 9.47 8.59 -6.66
C THR A 491 8.72 7.90 -7.81
N LEU A 492 8.68 6.57 -7.79
CA LEU A 492 8.07 5.75 -8.85
C LEU A 492 6.81 5.04 -8.32
N ASN A 493 5.68 5.24 -8.98
CA ASN A 493 4.39 4.63 -8.64
C ASN A 493 3.88 3.80 -9.82
N ASN A 494 3.76 2.48 -9.66
CA ASN A 494 3.19 1.62 -10.69
C ASN A 494 1.66 1.74 -10.66
N LEU A 495 1.08 2.20 -11.76
CA LEU A 495 -0.35 2.49 -11.90
C LEU A 495 -1.14 1.32 -12.48
N GLY A 496 -0.47 0.26 -12.94
CA GLY A 496 -1.08 -0.99 -13.32
C GLY A 496 -0.46 -1.64 -14.55
N VAL A 497 -0.88 -2.88 -14.78
CA VAL A 497 -0.51 -3.68 -15.96
C VAL A 497 -1.77 -4.16 -16.67
N LYS A 498 -1.83 -4.03 -17.99
CA LYS A 498 -2.91 -4.55 -18.83
C LYS A 498 -2.33 -5.43 -19.92
N ALA A 499 -3.05 -6.49 -20.27
CA ALA A 499 -2.63 -7.42 -21.29
C ALA A 499 -3.49 -7.26 -22.54
N VAL A 500 -2.87 -7.42 -23.71
CA VAL A 500 -3.54 -7.50 -25.00
C VAL A 500 -2.91 -8.63 -25.80
N ARG A 501 -3.78 -9.42 -26.43
CA ARG A 501 -3.35 -10.48 -27.33
C ARG A 501 -3.39 -9.97 -28.76
N MET A 502 -2.27 -10.04 -29.47
CA MET A 502 -2.23 -9.88 -30.92
C MET A 502 -2.27 -11.26 -31.55
N GLU A 503 -3.29 -11.55 -32.35
CA GLU A 503 -3.34 -12.82 -33.06
C GLU A 503 -2.14 -12.95 -34.01
N LEU A 504 -1.52 -14.13 -33.98
CA LEU A 504 -0.51 -14.53 -34.94
C LEU A 504 -1.23 -14.78 -36.27
N THR A 505 -1.14 -13.81 -37.18
CA THR A 505 -1.52 -14.03 -38.57
C THR A 505 -0.24 -14.21 -39.39
N SER A 506 -0.27 -15.11 -40.38
CA SER A 506 0.81 -15.25 -41.38
C SER A 506 0.85 -14.02 -42.27
N ASP A 507 1.30 -12.89 -41.72
CA ASP A 507 1.18 -11.57 -42.32
C ASP A 507 2.54 -10.88 -42.27
N ILE A 508 2.85 -10.19 -43.36
CA ILE A 508 4.19 -9.68 -43.67
C ILE A 508 4.12 -8.18 -43.72
N ARG A 509 4.86 -7.50 -42.84
CA ARG A 509 4.94 -6.04 -42.80
C ARG A 509 6.30 -5.59 -43.32
N VAL A 510 6.30 -4.59 -44.18
CA VAL A 510 7.50 -4.04 -44.80
C VAL A 510 7.54 -2.53 -44.55
N PHE A 511 8.61 -2.06 -43.91
CA PHE A 511 8.79 -0.63 -43.61
C PHE A 511 10.28 -0.23 -43.60
N PRO A 512 10.59 1.06 -43.84
CA PRO A 512 9.67 2.11 -44.27
C PRO A 512 9.23 1.90 -45.73
N ASN A 513 7.99 2.24 -46.05
CA ASN A 513 7.47 2.23 -47.42
C ASN A 513 6.81 3.59 -47.69
N PRO A 514 7.37 4.47 -48.57
CA PRO A 514 8.48 4.22 -49.49
C PRO A 514 9.85 4.00 -48.83
N ALA A 515 10.67 3.16 -49.45
CA ALA A 515 12.00 2.78 -49.01
C ALA A 515 13.05 3.85 -49.35
N GLY A 516 13.93 4.13 -48.38
CA GLY A 516 15.07 5.04 -48.52
C GLY A 516 16.25 4.44 -49.30
N ASN A 517 17.47 4.88 -48.98
CA ASN A 517 18.70 4.44 -49.65
C ASN A 517 19.43 3.29 -48.92
N GLU A 518 18.82 2.71 -47.90
CA GLU A 518 19.43 1.69 -47.04
C GLU A 518 18.68 0.36 -47.15
N ASN A 519 18.26 -0.21 -46.02
CA ASN A 519 17.55 -1.47 -45.94
C ASN A 519 16.05 -1.24 -45.67
N LEU A 520 15.25 -2.19 -46.12
CA LEU A 520 13.89 -2.40 -45.65
C LEU A 520 13.90 -3.38 -44.48
N THR A 521 13.16 -3.06 -43.42
CA THR A 521 12.81 -4.03 -42.40
C THR A 521 11.57 -4.80 -42.83
N ILE A 522 11.66 -6.13 -42.78
CA ILE A 522 10.55 -7.04 -42.98
C ILE A 522 10.25 -7.72 -41.63
N LEU A 523 9.02 -7.60 -41.16
CA LEU A 523 8.51 -8.34 -40.01
C LEU A 523 7.56 -9.42 -40.48
N LEU A 524 7.85 -10.66 -40.12
CA LEU A 524 6.99 -11.82 -40.37
C LEU A 524 6.58 -12.42 -39.04
N ASP A 525 5.28 -12.54 -38.81
CA ASP A 525 4.74 -13.30 -37.70
C ASP A 525 4.28 -14.66 -38.23
N LEU A 526 4.91 -15.75 -37.80
CA LEU A 526 4.68 -17.10 -38.33
C LEU A 526 4.08 -18.02 -37.26
N GLU A 527 2.99 -18.73 -37.59
CA GLU A 527 2.40 -19.73 -36.68
C GLU A 527 3.26 -21.00 -36.55
N ARG A 528 4.03 -21.31 -37.58
CA ARG A 528 4.88 -22.50 -37.69
C ARG A 528 6.20 -22.12 -38.35
N VAL A 529 7.20 -22.98 -38.23
CA VAL A 529 8.48 -22.82 -38.94
C VAL A 529 8.22 -22.66 -40.44
N PHE A 530 8.89 -21.70 -41.08
CA PHE A 530 8.83 -21.47 -42.52
C PHE A 530 10.17 -21.85 -43.15
N SER A 531 10.11 -22.72 -44.16
CA SER A 531 11.23 -23.04 -45.05
C SER A 531 10.79 -22.73 -46.48
N GLY A 532 11.55 -21.90 -47.20
CA GLY A 532 11.18 -21.44 -48.52
C GLY A 532 12.12 -20.40 -49.12
N HIS A 533 11.64 -19.67 -50.11
CA HIS A 533 12.39 -18.63 -50.82
C HIS A 533 11.80 -17.24 -50.56
N LEU A 534 12.69 -16.26 -50.38
CA LEU A 534 12.37 -14.85 -50.56
C LEU A 534 12.96 -14.39 -51.89
N GLU A 535 12.09 -13.86 -52.74
CA GLU A 535 12.43 -13.32 -54.05
C GLU A 535 12.08 -11.84 -54.13
N MET A 536 12.99 -11.04 -54.67
CA MET A 536 12.73 -9.64 -55.02
C MET A 536 12.54 -9.51 -56.53
N MET A 537 11.47 -8.86 -56.94
CA MET A 537 11.12 -8.67 -58.35
C MET A 537 10.92 -7.20 -58.70
N ASP A 538 11.29 -6.85 -59.94
CA ASP A 538 10.99 -5.55 -60.55
C ASP A 538 9.56 -5.49 -61.12
N ALA A 539 9.20 -4.35 -61.71
CA ALA A 539 7.89 -4.13 -62.36
C ALA A 539 7.60 -4.99 -63.59
N ASN A 540 8.61 -5.65 -64.15
CA ASN A 540 8.45 -6.58 -65.26
C ASN A 540 8.35 -8.04 -64.79
N GLY A 541 8.43 -8.28 -63.47
CA GLY A 541 8.49 -9.62 -62.88
C GLY A 541 9.86 -10.29 -63.01
N GLN A 542 10.91 -9.54 -63.37
CA GLN A 542 12.27 -10.06 -63.37
C GLN A 542 12.73 -10.25 -61.92
N ILE A 543 13.16 -11.46 -61.58
CA ILE A 543 13.77 -11.76 -60.27
C ILE A 543 15.16 -11.11 -60.22
N LEU A 544 15.33 -10.17 -59.30
CA LEU A 544 16.57 -9.45 -59.04
C LEU A 544 17.42 -10.15 -57.97
N GLU A 545 16.75 -10.77 -57.00
CA GLU A 545 17.37 -11.52 -55.91
C GLU A 545 16.49 -12.71 -55.55
N SER A 546 17.10 -13.85 -55.21
CA SER A 546 16.42 -15.01 -54.62
C SER A 546 17.33 -15.63 -53.56
N ARG A 547 16.81 -15.83 -52.35
CA ARG A 547 17.52 -16.52 -51.27
C ARG A 547 16.63 -17.45 -50.48
N ILE A 548 17.22 -18.53 -49.96
CA ILE A 548 16.55 -19.48 -49.08
C ILE A 548 16.38 -18.83 -47.70
N LEU A 549 15.20 -19.00 -47.10
CA LEU A 549 14.88 -18.58 -45.75
C LEU A 549 14.47 -19.78 -44.91
N GLU A 550 15.06 -19.88 -43.73
CA GLU A 550 14.66 -20.77 -42.65
C GLU A 550 14.29 -19.87 -41.46
N LEU A 551 12.99 -19.80 -41.14
CA LEU A 551 12.46 -18.91 -40.11
C LEU A 551 11.72 -19.72 -39.05
N GLU A 552 11.91 -19.36 -37.79
CA GLU A 552 11.25 -20.02 -36.66
C GLU A 552 9.79 -19.59 -36.55
N SER A 553 8.97 -20.38 -35.83
CA SER A 553 7.64 -19.92 -35.41
C SER A 553 7.75 -18.73 -34.48
N GLY A 554 6.87 -17.73 -34.63
CA GLY A 554 6.91 -16.47 -33.89
C GLY A 554 7.32 -15.29 -34.78
N ARG A 555 7.80 -14.20 -34.16
CA ARG A 555 8.21 -13.00 -34.90
C ARG A 555 9.63 -13.15 -35.43
N ASN A 556 9.77 -12.93 -36.73
CA ASN A 556 11.04 -12.87 -37.42
C ASN A 556 11.25 -11.45 -37.97
N LYS A 557 12.47 -10.92 -37.81
CA LYS A 557 12.89 -9.64 -38.38
C LYS A 557 13.98 -9.89 -39.41
N LEU A 558 13.76 -9.45 -40.64
CA LEU A 558 14.73 -9.53 -41.72
C LEU A 558 15.08 -8.13 -42.21
N GLU A 559 16.36 -7.93 -42.55
CA GLU A 559 16.82 -6.74 -43.24
C GLU A 559 16.99 -7.08 -44.73
N GLN A 560 16.38 -6.26 -45.59
CA GLN A 560 16.45 -6.41 -47.04
C GLN A 560 17.17 -5.19 -47.63
N PRO A 561 18.41 -5.35 -48.12
CA PRO A 561 19.11 -4.29 -48.80
C PRO A 561 18.35 -3.84 -50.05
N VAL A 562 18.13 -2.52 -50.17
CA VAL A 562 17.47 -1.90 -51.33
C VAL A 562 18.21 -0.67 -51.87
N GLY A 563 19.35 -0.31 -51.27
CA GLY A 563 20.12 0.90 -51.63
C GLY A 563 20.61 0.95 -53.08
N ASN A 564 20.82 -0.20 -53.73
CA ASN A 564 21.27 -0.29 -55.12
C ASN A 564 20.12 -0.32 -56.14
N LEU A 565 18.87 -0.26 -55.69
CA LEU A 565 17.70 -0.25 -56.57
C LEU A 565 17.45 1.16 -57.11
N ALA A 566 17.06 1.25 -58.37
CA ALA A 566 16.58 2.49 -58.96
C ALA A 566 15.21 2.87 -58.35
N PRO A 567 14.82 4.15 -58.37
CA PRO A 567 13.47 4.56 -57.99
C PRO A 567 12.40 3.82 -58.80
N GLY A 568 11.39 3.26 -58.13
CA GLY A 568 10.41 2.40 -58.81
C GLY A 568 9.54 1.56 -57.89
N ILE A 569 8.75 0.67 -58.48
CA ILE A 569 7.89 -0.29 -57.78
C ILE A 569 8.56 -1.66 -57.78
N TYR A 570 8.58 -2.30 -56.63
CA TYR A 570 9.17 -3.62 -56.42
C TYR A 570 8.23 -4.51 -55.61
N TRP A 571 8.44 -5.83 -55.73
CA TRP A 571 7.70 -6.84 -54.99
C TRP A 571 8.65 -7.77 -54.25
N LEU A 572 8.30 -8.11 -53.02
CA LEU A 572 8.91 -9.17 -52.23
C LEU A 572 7.95 -10.35 -52.22
N ARG A 573 8.37 -11.49 -52.76
CA ARG A 573 7.60 -12.73 -52.79
C ARG A 573 8.20 -13.75 -51.84
N PHE A 574 7.38 -14.22 -50.91
CA PHE A 574 7.69 -15.32 -49.99
C PHE A 574 7.00 -16.57 -50.51
N GLN A 575 7.76 -17.61 -50.81
CA GLN A 575 7.27 -18.84 -51.42
C GLN A 575 7.77 -20.07 -50.65
N SER A 576 6.84 -20.87 -50.13
CA SER A 576 7.08 -22.23 -49.63
C SER A 576 6.26 -23.24 -50.45
N ASP A 577 6.36 -24.51 -50.10
CA ASP A 577 5.55 -25.58 -50.73
C ASP A 577 4.03 -25.39 -50.49
N ASP A 578 3.66 -24.76 -49.37
CA ASP A 578 2.27 -24.62 -48.92
C ASP A 578 1.65 -23.23 -49.20
N ALA A 579 2.46 -22.19 -49.40
CA ALA A 579 1.98 -20.82 -49.48
C ALA A 579 2.85 -19.89 -50.34
N VAL A 580 2.20 -18.94 -51.00
CA VAL A 580 2.85 -17.81 -51.68
C VAL A 580 2.23 -16.51 -51.19
N GLN A 581 3.07 -15.59 -50.70
CA GLN A 581 2.68 -14.23 -50.33
C GLN A 581 3.52 -13.20 -51.06
N THR A 582 2.95 -12.06 -51.41
CA THR A 582 3.66 -11.01 -52.15
C THR A 582 3.35 -9.64 -51.56
N MET A 583 4.40 -8.89 -51.21
CA MET A 583 4.32 -7.53 -50.68
C MET A 583 4.89 -6.53 -51.67
N LYS A 584 4.17 -5.44 -51.92
CA LYS A 584 4.62 -4.34 -52.77
C LYS A 584 5.31 -3.26 -51.93
N PHE A 585 6.42 -2.74 -52.40
CA PHE A 585 7.04 -1.53 -51.86
C PHE A 585 7.46 -0.56 -52.96
N PHE A 586 7.59 0.71 -52.58
CA PHE A 586 8.06 1.79 -53.45
C PHE A 586 9.50 2.15 -53.06
N LYS A 587 10.40 2.28 -54.03
CA LYS A 587 11.75 2.83 -53.83
C LYS A 587 11.75 4.29 -54.29
N ASN A 588 12.18 5.19 -53.40
CA ASN A 588 12.36 6.61 -53.71
C ASN A 588 13.59 6.87 -54.58
#